data_AF-A0A3P5ZD45-F1
#
_entry.id   AF-A0A3P5ZD45-F1
#
_cell.length_a   1.000
_cell.length_b   1.000
_cell.length_c   1.000
_cell.angle_alpha   90.00
_cell.angle_beta   90.00
_cell.angle_gamma   90.00
#
_symmetry.space_group_name_H-M   'P 1'
#
loop_
_entity.id
_entity.type
_entity.pdbx_description
1 polymer ?
#
loop_
_entity_poly.entity_id
_entity_poly.type
_entity_poly.pdbx_seq_one_letter_code
_entity_poly.pdbx_strand_id
1 'polypeptide(L)'
;MKGSKKRVVSKPSSSRTIVKANPNDNKSVTIEPPIVSSYNDQIRPLLDTVDRMRNLNVMKEGIQLPTIVVVGDQSSGKSSVLESLAGISLPRGQGICTRVPLVMRLQGSTSSEPEIWLEYSDKVVQTDEEHIAEAIYAATDVIAGSSKGVSDAPLTPPREESWGS
;
A
#
# COMPACT_ATOMS: atom_id res chain seq x y z
N MET A 1 -65.69 5.30 25.68
CA MET A 1 -64.48 6.06 26.08
C MET A 1 -63.41 5.10 26.60
N LYS A 2 -62.37 4.80 25.80
CA LYS A 2 -61.13 4.14 26.23
C LYS A 2 -59.99 4.70 25.39
N GLY A 3 -59.01 5.31 26.05
CA GLY A 3 -57.85 5.95 25.43
C GLY A 3 -56.79 4.93 25.00
N SER A 4 -56.06 5.28 23.94
CA SER A 4 -54.80 4.62 23.54
C SER A 4 -53.69 5.66 23.51
N LYS A 5 -52.72 5.50 24.42
CA LYS A 5 -51.46 6.26 24.47
C LYS A 5 -50.53 5.71 23.38
N LYS A 6 -50.05 6.55 22.46
CA LYS A 6 -48.86 6.26 21.66
C LYS A 6 -47.70 7.13 22.16
N ARG A 7 -46.67 6.45 22.69
CA ARG A 7 -45.37 7.01 23.08
C ARG A 7 -44.64 7.48 21.82
N VAL A 8 -44.28 8.75 21.76
CA VAL A 8 -43.28 9.26 20.83
C VAL A 8 -41.90 9.06 21.48
N VAL A 9 -41.07 8.23 20.88
CA VAL A 9 -39.65 8.08 21.24
C VAL A 9 -38.89 9.22 20.56
N SER A 10 -38.32 10.13 21.35
CA SER A 10 -37.29 11.06 20.88
C SER A 10 -35.97 10.30 20.73
N LYS A 11 -35.33 10.41 19.55
CA LYS A 11 -33.97 9.90 19.32
C LYS A 11 -32.99 11.08 19.14
N PRO A 12 -31.73 10.88 19.57
CA PRO A 12 -30.90 11.93 20.15
C PRO A 12 -30.33 12.92 19.13
N SER A 13 -30.25 14.17 19.57
CA SER A 13 -29.62 15.29 18.88
C SER A 13 -28.16 14.98 18.57
N SER A 14 -27.84 14.94 17.27
CA SER A 14 -26.48 14.79 16.76
C SER A 14 -25.60 15.89 17.37
N SER A 15 -24.67 15.50 18.24
CA SER A 15 -23.78 16.42 18.95
C SER A 15 -22.77 17.00 17.97
N ARG A 16 -23.10 18.13 17.35
CA ARG A 16 -22.14 18.95 16.61
C ARG A 16 -21.32 19.75 17.62
N THR A 17 -20.08 19.34 17.87
CA THR A 17 -19.10 20.15 18.60
C THR A 17 -18.64 21.28 17.68
N ILE A 18 -19.04 22.52 17.97
CA ILE A 18 -18.53 23.72 17.28
C ILE A 18 -17.27 24.16 18.04
N VAL A 19 -16.09 23.90 17.46
CA VAL A 19 -14.83 24.47 17.96
C VAL A 19 -14.57 25.78 17.21
N LYS A 20 -14.49 26.87 17.96
CA LYS A 20 -14.20 28.21 17.45
C LYS A 20 -12.71 28.28 17.13
N ALA A 21 -12.32 28.19 15.86
CA ALA A 21 -10.93 28.34 15.44
C ALA A 21 -10.54 29.83 15.40
N ASN A 22 -9.37 30.15 15.95
CA ASN A 22 -8.75 31.47 15.93
C ASN A 22 -8.18 31.74 14.51
N PRO A 23 -8.32 32.92 13.90
CA PRO A 23 -8.16 33.08 12.43
C PRO A 23 -6.73 33.04 11.86
N ASN A 24 -5.67 32.76 12.63
CA ASN A 24 -4.30 33.11 12.21
C ASN A 24 -3.32 31.95 11.95
N ASP A 25 -3.75 30.69 11.96
CA ASP A 25 -2.87 29.57 11.58
C ASP A 25 -3.35 28.93 10.28
N ASN A 26 -2.73 29.31 9.15
CA ASN A 26 -2.97 28.77 7.81
C ASN A 26 -2.35 27.37 7.60
N LYS A 27 -2.41 26.49 8.60
CA LYS A 27 -2.17 25.05 8.41
C LYS A 27 -3.51 24.41 8.10
N SER A 28 -3.69 23.84 6.90
CA SER A 28 -4.83 22.97 6.63
C SER A 28 -4.69 21.73 7.52
N VAL A 29 -5.24 21.78 8.72
CA VAL A 29 -5.33 20.60 9.58
C VAL A 29 -6.33 19.66 8.92
N THR A 30 -5.83 18.61 8.28
CA THR A 30 -6.65 17.50 7.80
C THR A 30 -7.29 16.87 9.04
N ILE A 31 -8.57 17.16 9.29
CA ILE A 31 -9.30 16.59 10.43
C ILE A 31 -9.65 15.16 10.05
N GLU A 32 -8.73 14.23 10.33
CA GLU A 32 -9.03 12.81 10.22
C GLU A 32 -10.07 12.43 11.30
N PRO A 33 -10.99 11.51 11.00
CA PRO A 33 -11.93 11.02 12.00
C PRO A 33 -11.16 10.45 13.21
N PRO A 34 -11.60 10.68 14.47
CA PRO A 34 -10.88 10.23 15.67
C PRO A 34 -10.59 8.72 15.72
N ILE A 35 -11.45 7.93 15.09
CA ILE A 35 -11.26 6.48 14.93
C ILE A 35 -10.04 6.21 14.05
N VAL A 36 -9.92 6.91 12.92
CA VAL A 36 -8.81 6.75 11.96
C VAL A 36 -7.50 7.27 12.57
N SER A 37 -7.53 8.39 13.30
CA SER A 37 -6.34 8.91 13.98
C SER A 37 -5.82 7.97 15.07
N SER A 38 -6.71 7.41 15.90
CA SER A 38 -6.33 6.46 16.94
C SER A 38 -5.75 5.15 16.38
N TYR A 39 -6.23 4.70 15.22
CA TYR A 39 -5.64 3.55 14.53
C TYR A 39 -4.28 3.91 13.93
N ASN A 40 -4.13 5.10 13.34
CA ASN A 40 -2.87 5.57 12.80
C ASN A 40 -1.76 5.62 13.86
N ASP A 41 -2.06 6.15 15.05
CA ASP A 41 -1.07 6.29 16.15
C ASP A 41 -0.56 4.94 16.67
N GLN A 42 -1.38 3.88 16.60
CA GLN A 42 -1.01 2.56 17.09
C GLN A 42 -0.46 1.65 16.00
N ILE A 43 -1.03 1.68 14.80
CA ILE A 43 -0.71 0.75 13.72
C ILE A 43 0.56 1.20 12.98
N ARG A 44 0.76 2.51 12.73
CA ARG A 44 1.92 2.99 11.97
C ARG A 44 3.25 2.63 12.63
N PRO A 45 3.46 2.83 13.95
CA PRO A 45 4.71 2.43 14.59
C PRO A 45 5.01 0.93 14.48
N LEU A 46 3.97 0.08 14.42
CA LEU A 46 4.12 -1.35 14.23
C LEU A 46 4.56 -1.67 12.80
N LEU A 47 3.90 -1.09 11.79
CA LEU A 47 4.27 -1.25 10.39
C LEU A 47 5.71 -0.77 10.12
N ASP A 48 6.08 0.38 10.66
CA ASP A 48 7.44 0.94 10.57
C ASP A 48 8.48 0.01 11.20
N THR A 49 8.11 -0.67 12.30
CA THR A 49 8.99 -1.65 12.94
C THR A 49 9.19 -2.89 12.08
N VAL A 50 8.13 -3.41 11.45
CA VAL A 50 8.25 -4.53 10.51
C VAL A 50 9.12 -4.14 9.31
N ASP A 51 8.96 -2.93 8.78
CA ASP A 51 9.79 -2.44 7.67
C ASP A 51 11.25 -2.27 8.05
N ARG A 52 11.53 -1.74 9.24
CA ARG A 52 12.91 -1.69 9.77
C ARG A 52 13.52 -3.08 9.90
N MET A 53 12.77 -4.06 10.40
CA MET A 53 13.24 -5.44 10.48
C MET A 53 13.51 -6.04 9.09
N ARG A 54 12.65 -5.76 8.09
CA ARG A 54 12.89 -6.19 6.69
C ARG A 54 14.21 -5.64 6.14
N ASN A 55 14.49 -4.36 6.42
CA ASN A 55 15.69 -3.68 5.94
C ASN A 55 16.98 -4.14 6.63
N LEU A 56 16.87 -4.77 7.81
CA LEU A 56 17.98 -5.45 8.48
C LEU A 56 18.17 -6.89 7.99
N ASN A 57 17.45 -7.30 6.94
CA ASN A 57 17.52 -8.63 6.33
C ASN A 57 17.30 -9.79 7.33
N VAL A 58 16.58 -9.57 8.44
CA VAL A 58 16.38 -10.60 9.49
C VAL A 58 15.65 -11.86 8.97
N MET A 59 14.95 -11.74 7.84
CA MET A 59 14.33 -12.87 7.15
C MET A 59 15.37 -13.88 6.62
N LYS A 60 16.60 -13.45 6.32
CA LYS A 60 17.71 -14.34 5.94
C LYS A 60 18.18 -15.19 7.13
N GLU A 61 18.07 -14.65 8.34
CA GLU A 61 18.40 -15.33 9.60
C GLU A 61 17.27 -16.25 10.11
N GLY A 62 16.24 -16.50 9.29
CA GLY A 62 15.11 -17.38 9.62
C GLY A 62 13.99 -16.71 10.41
N ILE A 63 14.05 -15.41 10.67
CA ILE A 63 12.98 -14.67 11.34
C ILE A 63 11.90 -14.30 10.33
N GLN A 64 10.73 -14.93 10.44
CA GLN A 64 9.60 -14.61 9.57
C GLN A 64 8.94 -13.29 9.97
N LEU A 65 8.77 -12.39 9.00
CA LEU A 65 8.08 -11.12 9.20
C LEU A 65 6.64 -11.18 8.65
N PRO A 66 5.65 -10.57 9.34
CA PRO A 66 4.27 -10.57 8.90
C PRO A 66 4.13 -10.02 7.47
N THR A 67 3.59 -10.81 6.55
CA THR A 67 3.47 -10.45 5.13
C THR A 67 2.08 -10.83 4.63
N ILE A 68 1.52 -9.99 3.77
CA ILE A 68 0.23 -10.25 3.11
C ILE A 68 0.54 -10.78 1.71
N VAL A 69 -0.01 -11.94 1.37
CA VAL A 69 0.14 -12.55 0.05
C VAL A 69 -1.21 -12.56 -0.64
N VAL A 70 -1.25 -12.06 -1.88
CA VAL A 70 -2.45 -12.06 -2.72
C VAL A 70 -2.39 -13.25 -3.67
N VAL A 71 -3.35 -14.16 -3.56
CA VAL A 71 -3.44 -15.38 -4.38
C VAL A 71 -4.83 -15.52 -4.99
N GLY A 72 -4.92 -16.17 -6.15
CA GLY A 72 -6.18 -16.51 -6.79
C GLY A 72 -6.05 -16.71 -8.30
N ASP A 73 -7.11 -17.24 -8.90
CA ASP A 73 -7.15 -17.60 -10.32
C ASP A 73 -6.88 -16.42 -11.26
N GLN A 74 -6.44 -16.69 -12.49
CA GLN A 74 -6.28 -15.66 -13.51
C GLN A 74 -7.59 -14.86 -13.68
N SER A 75 -7.51 -13.54 -13.82
CA SER A 75 -8.66 -12.65 -13.98
C SER A 75 -9.61 -12.51 -12.76
N SER A 76 -9.26 -13.01 -11.57
CA SER A 76 -10.05 -12.82 -10.35
C SER A 76 -10.01 -11.41 -9.73
N GLY A 77 -9.43 -10.42 -10.41
CA GLY A 77 -9.39 -9.02 -9.93
C GLY A 77 -8.25 -8.68 -8.96
N LYS A 78 -7.30 -9.58 -8.70
CA LYS A 78 -6.12 -9.33 -7.84
C LYS A 78 -5.40 -8.03 -8.17
N SER A 79 -5.07 -7.82 -9.45
CA SER A 79 -4.39 -6.62 -9.92
C SER A 79 -5.24 -5.38 -9.65
N SER A 80 -6.56 -5.43 -9.89
CA SER A 80 -7.46 -4.30 -9.64
C SER A 80 -7.55 -3.92 -8.17
N VAL A 81 -7.50 -4.88 -7.26
CA VAL A 81 -7.43 -4.60 -5.80
C VAL A 81 -6.11 -3.92 -5.45
N LEU A 82 -4.99 -4.43 -5.95
CA LEU A 82 -3.67 -3.84 -5.71
C LEU A 82 -3.54 -2.43 -6.32
N GLU A 83 -4.04 -2.23 -7.54
CA GLU A 83 -4.12 -0.92 -8.21
C GLU A 83 -4.91 0.08 -7.35
N SER A 84 -6.07 -0.34 -6.83
CA SER A 84 -6.91 0.53 -5.99
C SER A 84 -6.26 0.88 -4.65
N LEU A 85 -5.48 -0.04 -4.08
CA LEU A 85 -4.77 0.18 -2.81
C LEU A 85 -3.53 1.06 -2.98
N ALA A 86 -2.79 0.86 -4.07
CA ALA A 86 -1.53 1.54 -4.31
C ALA A 86 -1.67 2.86 -5.07
N GLY A 87 -2.80 3.07 -5.75
CA GLY A 87 -3.00 4.24 -6.61
C GLY A 87 -2.07 4.22 -7.83
N ILE A 88 -1.75 3.04 -8.36
CA ILE A 88 -0.92 2.88 -9.56
C ILE A 88 -1.58 1.92 -10.53
N SER A 89 -1.24 2.03 -11.82
CA SER A 89 -1.63 1.05 -12.83
C SER A 89 -0.63 -0.10 -12.86
N LEU A 90 -1.12 -1.35 -12.82
CA LEU A 90 -0.28 -2.53 -13.00
C LEU A 90 -0.30 -2.97 -14.47
N PRO A 91 0.71 -3.71 -14.96
CA PRO A 91 0.73 -4.19 -16.33
C PRO A 91 -0.52 -5.00 -16.68
N ARG A 92 -1.13 -4.67 -17.81
CA ARG A 92 -2.28 -5.38 -18.38
C ARG A 92 -1.91 -5.95 -19.74
N GLY A 93 -2.39 -7.14 -20.08
CA GLY A 93 -2.08 -7.78 -21.36
C GLY A 93 -2.83 -9.09 -21.58
N GLN A 94 -2.72 -9.64 -22.79
CA GLN A 94 -3.33 -10.91 -23.14
C GLN A 94 -2.41 -12.07 -22.66
N GLY A 95 -2.82 -12.79 -21.61
CA GLY A 95 -2.05 -13.89 -21.02
C GLY A 95 -1.73 -13.68 -19.55
N ILE A 96 -0.64 -14.29 -19.06
CA ILE A 96 -0.18 -14.14 -17.68
C ILE A 96 0.45 -12.75 -17.52
N CYS A 97 -0.25 -11.85 -16.84
CA CYS A 97 0.22 -10.48 -16.62
C CYS A 97 1.29 -10.38 -15.52
N THR A 98 1.37 -11.36 -14.62
CA THR A 98 2.33 -11.42 -13.50
C THR A 98 3.25 -12.62 -13.69
N ARG A 99 4.41 -12.39 -14.32
CA ARG A 99 5.39 -13.44 -14.65
C ARG A 99 6.53 -13.53 -13.62
N VAL A 100 6.57 -12.60 -12.69
CA VAL A 100 7.51 -12.51 -11.58
C VAL A 100 6.73 -12.10 -10.33
N PRO A 101 7.07 -12.60 -9.12
CA PRO A 101 6.44 -12.13 -7.89
C PRO A 101 6.65 -10.62 -7.73
N LEU A 102 5.56 -9.86 -7.59
CA LEU A 102 5.61 -8.43 -7.32
C LEU A 102 5.54 -8.19 -5.82
N VAL A 103 6.60 -7.63 -5.22
CA VAL A 103 6.58 -7.18 -3.83
C VAL A 103 6.22 -5.70 -3.80
N MET A 104 5.09 -5.38 -3.18
CA MET A 104 4.60 -4.00 -3.06
C MET A 104 4.79 -3.51 -1.62
N ARG A 105 5.42 -2.34 -1.48
CA ARG A 105 5.61 -1.65 -0.19
C ARG A 105 4.96 -0.27 -0.27
N LEU A 106 4.00 -0.01 0.60
CA LEU A 106 3.33 1.28 0.71
C LEU A 106 3.80 1.96 1.99
N GLN A 107 4.44 3.11 1.85
CA GLN A 107 5.01 3.85 2.96
C GLN A 107 4.37 5.23 3.04
N GLY A 108 4.13 5.70 4.28
CA GLY A 108 3.63 7.05 4.48
C GLY A 108 4.72 8.06 4.17
N SER A 109 4.39 9.10 3.39
CA SER A 109 5.26 10.25 3.16
C SER A 109 4.60 11.52 3.68
N THR A 110 5.41 12.53 4.02
CA THR A 110 4.92 13.89 4.28
C THR A 110 4.85 14.74 3.01
N SER A 111 5.28 14.18 1.88
CA SER A 111 5.20 14.83 0.56
C SER A 111 3.74 14.88 0.10
N SER A 112 3.38 15.96 -0.58
CA SER A 112 2.08 16.06 -1.26
C SER A 112 2.02 15.24 -2.54
N GLU A 113 3.18 14.87 -3.10
CA GLU A 113 3.29 14.07 -4.31
C GLU A 113 3.78 12.65 -3.99
N PRO A 114 3.18 11.61 -4.60
CA PRO A 114 3.61 10.24 -4.39
C PRO A 114 4.96 10.00 -5.06
N GLU A 115 5.88 9.36 -4.33
CA GLU A 115 7.17 8.91 -4.86
C GLU A 115 7.09 7.43 -5.17
N ILE A 116 7.36 7.05 -6.42
CA ILE A 116 7.28 5.65 -6.87
C ILE A 116 8.67 5.18 -7.29
N TRP A 117 9.09 4.06 -6.71
CA TRP A 117 10.38 3.43 -6.96
C TRP A 117 10.17 1.97 -7.34
N LEU A 118 10.84 1.54 -8.41
CA LEU A 118 10.87 0.15 -8.84
C LEU A 118 12.29 -0.40 -8.67
N GLU A 119 12.44 -1.44 -7.85
CA GLU A 119 13.72 -2.11 -7.61
C GLU A 119 13.73 -3.49 -8.28
N TYR A 120 14.80 -3.83 -8.99
CA TYR A 120 14.98 -5.15 -9.61
C TYR A 120 16.43 -5.34 -10.05
N SER A 121 16.99 -6.56 -9.93
CA SER A 121 18.36 -6.87 -10.39
C SER A 121 19.40 -5.82 -9.98
N ASP A 122 19.38 -5.41 -8.70
CA ASP A 122 20.23 -4.36 -8.10
C ASP A 122 20.12 -2.96 -8.72
N LYS A 123 19.07 -2.72 -9.50
CA LYS A 123 18.71 -1.41 -10.04
C LYS A 123 17.55 -0.82 -9.28
N VAL A 124 17.60 0.49 -9.08
CA VAL A 124 16.48 1.29 -8.58
C VAL A 124 16.13 2.31 -9.65
N VAL A 125 14.87 2.31 -10.07
CA VAL A 125 14.33 3.23 -11.08
C VAL A 125 13.24 4.06 -10.41
N GLN A 126 13.40 5.38 -10.44
CA GLN A 126 12.32 6.31 -10.08
C GLN A 126 11.34 6.40 -11.24
N THR A 127 10.04 6.38 -10.95
CA THR A 127 8.98 6.46 -11.95
C THR A 127 7.77 7.20 -11.37
N ASP A 128 6.71 7.28 -12.15
CA ASP A 128 5.46 7.95 -11.82
C ASP A 128 4.26 7.02 -12.10
N GLU A 129 3.05 7.50 -11.82
CA GLU A 129 1.82 6.73 -11.98
C GLU A 129 1.54 6.34 -13.44
N GLU A 130 2.00 7.15 -14.40
CA GLU A 130 1.77 6.94 -15.83
C GLU A 130 2.70 5.85 -16.37
N HIS A 131 3.97 5.85 -15.96
CA HIS A 131 5.02 5.00 -16.53
C HIS A 131 5.33 3.73 -15.72
N ILE A 132 4.83 3.60 -14.49
CA ILE A 132 5.12 2.43 -13.63
C ILE A 132 4.72 1.09 -14.27
N ALA A 133 3.61 1.03 -15.01
CA ALA A 133 3.18 -0.19 -15.68
C ALA A 133 4.20 -0.64 -16.75
N GLU A 134 4.74 0.30 -17.53
CA GLU A 134 5.77 0.03 -18.53
C GLU A 134 7.09 -0.36 -17.87
N ALA A 135 7.46 0.33 -16.78
CA ALA A 135 8.66 0.02 -16.01
C ALA A 135 8.62 -1.41 -15.43
N ILE A 136 7.47 -1.83 -14.88
CA ILE A 136 7.27 -3.20 -14.38
C ILE A 136 7.36 -4.21 -15.54
N TYR A 137 6.80 -3.90 -16.70
CA TYR A 137 6.87 -4.78 -17.88
C TYR A 137 8.32 -4.96 -18.33
N ALA A 138 9.07 -3.86 -18.48
CA ALA A 138 10.48 -3.90 -18.85
C ALA A 138 11.33 -4.68 -17.84
N ALA A 139 11.12 -4.46 -16.54
CA ALA A 139 11.81 -5.19 -15.48
C ALA A 139 11.47 -6.69 -15.50
N THR A 140 10.23 -7.04 -15.79
CA THR A 140 9.77 -8.43 -15.93
C THR A 140 10.49 -9.13 -17.08
N ASP A 141 10.64 -8.47 -18.22
CA ASP A 141 11.33 -9.02 -19.38
C ASP A 141 12.84 -9.20 -19.13
N VAL A 142 13.46 -8.34 -18.32
CA VAL A 142 14.86 -8.53 -17.89
C VAL A 142 15.02 -9.81 -17.05
N ILE A 143 14.07 -10.10 -16.15
CA ILE A 143 14.16 -11.22 -15.21
C ILE A 143 13.71 -12.55 -15.84
N ALA A 144 12.57 -12.54 -16.54
CA ALA A 144 11.92 -13.75 -17.04
C ALA A 144 12.12 -13.96 -18.56
N GLY A 145 12.84 -13.06 -19.23
CA GLY A 145 13.03 -13.02 -20.69
C GLY A 145 11.77 -12.57 -21.44
N SER A 146 11.88 -12.31 -22.75
CA SER A 146 10.74 -11.88 -23.58
C SER A 146 9.76 -13.01 -23.97
N SER A 147 9.96 -14.22 -23.44
CA SER A 147 9.10 -15.39 -23.71
C SER A 147 7.87 -15.40 -22.77
N LYS A 148 7.02 -16.44 -22.83
CA LYS A 148 5.92 -16.61 -21.85
C LYS A 148 6.36 -17.26 -20.52
N GLY A 149 7.67 -17.29 -20.25
CA GLY A 149 8.24 -17.91 -19.05
C GLY A 149 7.89 -17.15 -17.76
N VAL A 150 7.89 -17.86 -16.64
CA VAL A 150 7.72 -17.33 -15.28
C VAL A 150 9.05 -17.49 -14.54
N SER A 151 9.40 -16.54 -13.68
CA SER A 151 10.59 -16.61 -12.82
C SER A 151 10.19 -16.41 -11.37
N ASP A 152 10.84 -17.14 -10.46
CA ASP A 152 10.61 -17.03 -9.01
C ASP A 152 11.38 -15.84 -8.39
N ALA A 153 12.25 -15.17 -9.15
CA ALA A 153 12.95 -13.98 -8.69
C ALA A 153 11.97 -12.79 -8.59
N PRO A 154 11.79 -12.20 -7.39
CA PRO A 154 10.83 -11.13 -7.20
C PRO A 154 11.31 -9.80 -7.79
N LEU A 155 10.36 -8.96 -8.21
CA LEU A 155 10.58 -7.53 -8.31
C LEU A 155 10.68 -6.96 -6.89
N THR A 156 11.75 -6.23 -6.61
CA THR A 156 12.25 -5.82 -5.29
C THR A 156 12.88 -6.98 -4.51
N PRO A 157 14.11 -7.41 -4.86
CA PRO A 157 14.88 -8.28 -3.97
C PRO A 157 15.19 -7.55 -2.65
N PRO A 158 15.39 -8.28 -1.54
CA PRO A 158 15.87 -7.66 -0.31
C PRO A 158 17.27 -7.10 -0.56
N ARG A 159 17.41 -5.77 -0.43
CA ARG A 159 18.66 -4.99 -0.56
C ARG A 159 19.87 -5.83 -0.19
N GLU A 160 20.68 -6.18 -1.18
CA GLU A 160 21.94 -6.87 -0.98
C GLU A 160 22.96 -5.80 -0.57
N GLU A 161 23.33 -5.74 0.70
CA GLU A 161 24.57 -5.09 1.06
C GLU A 161 25.71 -5.91 0.46
N SER A 162 26.33 -5.35 -0.58
CA SER A 162 27.62 -5.79 -1.10
C SER A 162 28.66 -5.68 0.01
N TRP A 163 28.81 -6.76 0.79
CA TRP A 163 29.99 -7.00 1.61
C TRP A 163 30.81 -8.11 0.94
N GLY A 164 31.96 -7.70 0.37
CA GLY A 164 33.05 -8.58 -0.08
C GLY A 164 33.07 -8.81 -1.59
N SER A 165 34.18 -8.59 -2.31
CA SER A 165 35.59 -8.72 -1.89
C SER A 165 36.45 -7.51 -2.23
#